data_AF-A0A2U1CH98-F1
#
_entry.id   AF-A0A2U1CH98-F1
#
_cell.length_a   1.000
_cell.length_b   1.000
_cell.length_c   1.000
_cell.angle_alpha   90.00
_cell.angle_beta   90.00
_cell.angle_gamma   90.00
#
_symmetry.space_group_name_H-M   'P 1'
#
loop_
_entity.id
_entity.type
_entity.pdbx_description
1 polymer ?
#
loop_
_entity_poly.entity_id
_entity_poly.type
_entity_poly.pdbx_seq_one_letter_code
_entity_poly.pdbx_strand_id
1 'polypeptide(L)'
;MHGWKSGMPRTPGVWRVMAGFIVWALAFVVLYVGHALGCLYVPSTLTPASLTMLLTALWALHLAACAVLTQRSGRRSCGMRREGNGTVQARFMWRATFLTDALALLAVLVTGLPLLAFPVCQA
;
A
#
# COMPACT_ATOMS: atom_id res chain seq x y z
N MET A 1 30.79 -14.01 -34.01
CA MET A 1 30.56 -14.77 -32.76
C MET A 1 29.45 -14.08 -31.97
N HIS A 2 28.29 -14.74 -31.91
CA HIS A 2 27.05 -14.26 -31.30
C HIS A 2 27.14 -14.27 -29.76
N GLY A 3 26.98 -13.11 -29.13
CA GLY A 3 26.78 -12.99 -27.68
C GLY A 3 25.30 -12.76 -27.36
N TRP A 4 24.51 -13.82 -27.27
CA TRP A 4 23.16 -13.77 -26.69
C TRP A 4 23.27 -13.44 -25.20
N LYS A 5 23.05 -12.18 -24.81
CA LYS A 5 22.68 -11.86 -23.43
C LYS A 5 21.24 -12.32 -23.24
N SER A 6 21.11 -13.46 -22.56
CA SER A 6 19.88 -14.04 -22.05
C SER A 6 19.09 -13.03 -21.22
N GLY A 7 18.24 -12.25 -21.89
CA GLY A 7 17.19 -11.48 -21.26
C GLY A 7 16.16 -12.46 -20.71
N MET A 8 16.33 -12.92 -19.49
CA MET A 8 15.26 -13.61 -18.78
C MET A 8 14.04 -12.67 -18.80
N PRO A 9 12.90 -13.08 -19.39
CA PRO A 9 11.69 -12.30 -19.29
C PRO A 9 11.34 -12.24 -17.81
N ARG A 10 11.45 -11.04 -17.21
CA ARG A 10 10.95 -10.78 -15.85
C ARG A 10 9.43 -10.92 -15.91
N THR A 11 8.94 -12.15 -15.78
CA THR A 11 7.54 -12.39 -15.48
C THR A 11 7.22 -11.54 -14.26
N PRO A 12 6.15 -10.72 -14.30
CA PRO A 12 5.75 -9.95 -13.14
C PRO A 12 5.41 -10.95 -12.04
N GLY A 13 6.38 -11.22 -11.15
CA GLY A 13 6.27 -12.27 -10.16
C GLY A 13 5.07 -12.03 -9.25
N VAL A 14 4.51 -13.12 -8.73
CA VAL A 14 3.45 -13.15 -7.71
C VAL A 14 3.73 -12.14 -6.57
N TRP A 15 5.01 -11.85 -6.32
CA TRP A 15 5.50 -10.77 -5.45
C TRP A 15 4.80 -9.41 -5.64
N ARG A 16 4.46 -9.00 -6.88
CA ARG A 16 3.75 -7.72 -7.11
C ARG A 16 2.33 -7.74 -6.56
N VAL A 17 1.65 -8.88 -6.60
CA VAL A 17 0.30 -9.04 -6.03
C VAL A 17 0.38 -8.95 -4.50
N MET A 18 1.43 -9.53 -3.92
CA MET A 18 1.65 -9.50 -2.46
C MET A 18 2.08 -8.13 -1.95
N ALA A 19 2.67 -7.27 -2.79
CA ALA A 19 3.16 -5.96 -2.36
C ALA A 19 2.06 -5.06 -1.78
N GLY A 20 0.89 -4.98 -2.43
CA GLY A 20 -0.24 -4.19 -1.92
C GLY A 20 -0.73 -4.72 -0.56
N PHE A 21 -0.79 -6.04 -0.41
CA PHE A 21 -1.17 -6.68 0.86
C PHE A 21 -0.16 -6.41 1.97
N ILE A 22 1.15 -6.50 1.67
CA ILE A 22 2.21 -6.22 2.65
C ILE A 22 2.16 -4.77 3.10
N VAL A 23 1.98 -3.81 2.18
CA VAL A 23 1.87 -2.39 2.54
C VAL A 23 0.65 -2.13 3.42
N TRP A 24 -0.48 -2.75 3.12
CA TRP A 24 -1.67 -2.67 3.97
C TRP A 24 -1.45 -3.29 5.36
N ALA A 25 -0.87 -4.48 5.43
CA ALA A 25 -0.58 -5.16 6.69
C ALA A 25 0.39 -4.34 7.56
N LEU A 26 1.43 -3.75 6.96
CA LEU A 26 2.35 -2.84 7.64
C LEU A 26 1.64 -1.59 8.13
N ALA A 27 0.78 -0.96 7.31
CA ALA A 27 -0.02 0.18 7.73
C ALA A 27 -0.89 -0.16 8.94
N PHE A 28 -1.57 -1.31 8.90
CA PHE A 28 -2.41 -1.79 9.99
C PHE A 28 -1.60 -2.00 11.27
N VAL A 29 -0.47 -2.73 11.20
CA VAL A 29 0.38 -2.97 12.37
C VAL A 29 0.93 -1.66 12.94
N VAL A 30 1.47 -0.78 12.10
CA VAL A 30 2.04 0.51 12.55
C VAL A 30 0.98 1.39 13.20
N LEU A 31 -0.22 1.49 12.60
CA LEU A 31 -1.27 2.33 13.15
C LEU A 31 -1.86 1.74 14.43
N TYR A 32 -2.17 0.45 14.46
CA TYR A 32 -2.84 -0.17 15.60
C TYR A 32 -1.90 -0.40 16.79
N VAL A 33 -0.72 -0.96 16.52
CA VAL A 33 0.29 -1.20 17.56
C VAL A 33 0.93 0.11 18.01
N GLY A 34 1.21 1.02 17.07
CA GLY A 34 1.73 2.35 17.40
C GLY A 34 0.75 3.17 18.24
N HIS A 35 -0.56 3.05 17.98
CA HIS A 35 -1.59 3.65 18.81
C HIS A 35 -1.64 3.05 20.22
N ALA A 36 -1.68 1.71 20.31
CA ALA A 36 -1.72 1.02 21.60
C ALA A 36 -0.48 1.30 22.46
N LEU A 37 0.71 1.20 21.86
CA LEU A 37 1.98 1.54 22.53
C LEU A 37 2.05 3.03 22.85
N GLY A 38 1.57 3.89 21.95
CA GLY A 38 1.49 5.32 22.16
C GLY A 38 0.71 5.65 23.43
N CYS A 39 -0.52 5.15 23.59
CA CYS A 39 -1.28 5.45 24.80
C CYS A 39 -0.73 4.78 26.07
N LEU A 40 -0.09 3.60 25.97
CA LEU A 40 0.49 2.90 27.14
C LEU A 40 1.80 3.52 27.62
N TYR A 41 2.62 4.03 26.69
CA TYR A 41 4.00 4.47 26.97
C TYR A 41 4.23 5.95 26.66
N VAL A 42 3.18 6.77 26.45
CA VAL A 42 3.34 8.21 26.18
C VAL A 42 4.23 8.81 27.26
N PRO A 43 5.48 9.20 26.91
CA PRO A 43 6.31 9.90 27.86
C PRO A 43 5.70 11.29 28.06
N SER A 44 5.91 11.88 29.24
CA SER A 44 5.41 13.22 29.59
C SER A 44 5.84 14.34 28.62
N THR A 45 6.76 14.06 27.70
CA THR A 45 7.23 14.95 26.64
C THR A 45 6.40 14.88 25.34
N LEU A 46 5.60 13.83 25.12
CA LEU A 46 4.77 13.66 23.92
C LEU A 46 3.31 13.98 24.26
N THR A 47 2.77 15.03 23.65
CA THR A 47 1.35 15.37 23.80
C THR A 47 0.49 14.39 22.99
N PRO A 48 -0.76 14.10 23.41
CA PRO A 48 -1.69 13.30 22.62
C PRO A 48 -1.85 13.83 21.19
N ALA A 49 -1.84 15.16 21.03
CA ALA A 49 -1.89 15.81 19.72
C ALA A 49 -0.68 15.47 18.83
N SER A 50 0.53 15.45 19.38
CA SER A 50 1.74 15.09 18.63
C SER A 50 1.75 13.62 18.19
N LEU A 51 1.21 12.72 19.02
CA LEU A 51 1.02 11.31 18.67
C LEU A 51 0.01 11.16 17.52
N THR A 52 -1.14 11.81 17.61
CA THR A 52 -2.14 11.84 16.52
C THR A 52 -1.52 12.35 15.22
N MET A 53 -0.74 13.43 15.28
CA MET A 53 -0.10 14.02 14.10
C MET A 53 0.91 13.04 13.46
N LEU A 54 1.71 12.34 14.27
CA LEU A 54 2.66 11.34 13.80
C LEU A 54 1.96 10.14 13.15
N LEU A 55 0.93 9.57 13.80
CA LEU A 55 0.15 8.47 13.22
C LEU A 55 -0.56 8.88 11.93
N THR A 56 -1.07 10.12 11.88
CA THR A 56 -1.73 10.66 10.67
C THR A 56 -0.74 10.82 9.53
N ALA A 57 0.48 11.30 9.81
CA ALA A 57 1.56 11.40 8.83
C ALA A 57 1.98 10.02 8.30
N LEU A 58 2.10 9.02 9.18
CA LEU A 58 2.39 7.64 8.80
C LEU A 58 1.26 7.03 7.96
N TRP A 59 0.00 7.27 8.32
CA TRP A 59 -1.14 6.86 7.52
C TRP A 59 -1.13 7.50 6.12
N ALA A 60 -0.89 8.81 6.03
CA ALA A 60 -0.79 9.52 4.76
C ALA A 60 0.34 8.98 3.87
N LEU A 61 1.48 8.61 4.48
CA LEU A 61 2.59 7.99 3.76
C LEU A 61 2.21 6.64 3.17
N HIS A 62 1.52 5.78 3.93
CA HIS A 62 1.05 4.48 3.43
C HIS A 62 -0.03 4.65 2.35
N LEU A 63 -0.91 5.64 2.49
CA LEU A 63 -1.87 6.00 1.43
C LEU A 63 -1.17 6.43 0.15
N ALA A 64 -0.16 7.29 0.25
CA ALA A 64 0.62 7.74 -0.90
C ALA A 64 1.34 6.55 -1.57
N ALA A 65 1.93 5.64 -0.79
CA ALA A 65 2.56 4.43 -1.31
C ALA A 65 1.56 3.54 -2.08
N CYS A 66 0.39 3.28 -1.51
CA CYS A 66 -0.69 2.54 -2.17
C CYS A 66 -1.17 3.26 -3.44
N ALA A 67 -1.38 4.58 -3.39
CA ALA A 67 -1.81 5.37 -4.55
C ALA A 67 -0.80 5.30 -5.70
N VAL A 68 0.50 5.39 -5.38
CA VAL A 68 1.58 5.26 -6.38
C VAL A 68 1.60 3.85 -6.99
N LEU A 69 1.41 2.80 -6.18
CA LEU A 69 1.33 1.42 -6.68
C LEU A 69 0.13 1.23 -7.62
N THR A 70 -1.06 1.66 -7.20
CA THR A 70 -2.29 1.61 -8.00
C THR A 70 -2.16 2.41 -9.29
N GLN A 71 -1.59 3.62 -9.24
CA GLN A 71 -1.38 4.45 -10.42
C GLN A 71 -0.36 3.83 -11.38
N ARG A 72 0.75 3.27 -10.88
CA ARG A 72 1.72 2.55 -11.73
C ARG A 72 1.10 1.29 -12.35
N SER A 73 0.24 0.60 -11.62
CA SER A 73 -0.51 -0.55 -12.11
C SER A 73 -1.45 -0.13 -13.24
N GLY A 74 -2.21 0.96 -13.05
CA GLY A 74 -3.14 1.53 -14.03
C GLY A 74 -2.49 2.12 -15.28
N ARG A 75 -1.33 2.77 -15.15
CA ARG A 75 -0.60 3.28 -16.34
C ARG A 75 -0.10 2.14 -17.23
N ARG A 76 0.31 1.02 -16.63
CA ARG A 76 0.74 -0.18 -17.38
C ARG A 76 -0.43 -0.88 -18.09
N SER A 77 -1.64 -0.89 -17.53
CA SER A 77 -2.81 -1.45 -18.25
C SER A 77 -3.27 -0.59 -19.40
N CYS A 78 -3.26 0.73 -19.26
CA CYS A 78 -3.60 1.60 -20.39
C CYS A 78 -2.65 1.37 -21.58
N GLY A 79 -1.35 1.12 -21.31
CA GLY A 79 -0.37 0.71 -22.32
C GLY A 79 -0.70 -0.64 -22.96
N MET A 80 -0.89 -1.69 -22.14
CA MET A 80 -1.19 -3.04 -22.65
C MET A 80 -2.53 -3.15 -23.40
N ARG A 81 -3.54 -2.37 -22.98
CA ARG A 81 -4.85 -2.34 -23.65
C ARG A 81 -4.74 -1.70 -25.05
N ARG A 82 -3.81 -0.75 -25.22
CA ARG A 82 -3.54 -0.10 -26.51
C ARG A 82 -2.78 -1.00 -27.49
N GLU A 83 -1.91 -1.87 -26.97
CA GLU A 83 -1.10 -2.78 -27.78
C GLU A 83 -1.82 -4.09 -28.15
N GLY A 84 -2.96 -4.41 -27.54
CA GLY A 84 -3.78 -5.59 -27.88
C GLY A 84 -3.13 -6.96 -27.63
N ASN A 85 -1.86 -7.00 -27.20
CA ASN A 85 -0.98 -8.17 -27.33
C ASN A 85 -0.78 -8.99 -26.04
N GLY A 86 -1.74 -8.94 -25.11
CA GLY A 86 -1.65 -9.65 -23.83
C GLY A 86 -2.31 -11.03 -23.86
N THR A 87 -1.54 -12.09 -23.58
CA THR A 87 -2.05 -13.45 -23.29
C THR A 87 -3.11 -13.41 -22.18
N VAL A 88 -4.08 -14.34 -22.21
CA VAL A 88 -5.20 -14.39 -21.24
C VAL A 88 -4.70 -14.43 -19.80
N GLN A 89 -3.62 -15.17 -19.54
CA GLN A 89 -2.96 -15.26 -18.23
C GLN A 89 -2.38 -13.91 -17.75
N ALA A 90 -1.76 -13.13 -18.64
CA ALA A 90 -1.22 -11.82 -18.30
C ALA A 90 -2.32 -10.82 -17.93
N ARG A 91 -3.46 -10.87 -18.63
CA ARG A 91 -4.65 -10.06 -18.29
C ARG A 91 -5.23 -10.42 -16.93
N PHE A 92 -5.31 -11.71 -16.60
CA PHE A 92 -5.79 -12.18 -15.29
C PHE A 92 -4.88 -11.72 -14.15
N MET A 93 -3.57 -12.01 -14.25
CA MET A 93 -2.60 -11.59 -13.22
C MET A 93 -2.60 -10.07 -13.01
N TRP A 94 -2.72 -9.30 -14.08
CA TRP A 94 -2.78 -7.85 -13.98
C TRP A 94 -4.07 -7.35 -13.30
N ARG A 95 -5.24 -7.91 -13.67
CA ARG A 95 -6.52 -7.60 -13.00
C ARG A 95 -6.47 -7.94 -11.51
N ALA A 96 -5.92 -9.11 -11.17
CA ALA A 96 -5.73 -9.50 -9.77
C ALA A 96 -4.84 -8.50 -9.03
N THR A 97 -3.69 -8.12 -9.61
CA THR A 97 -2.80 -7.11 -9.02
C THR A 97 -3.52 -5.78 -8.79
N PHE A 98 -4.24 -5.27 -9.80
CA PHE A 98 -4.97 -4.01 -9.68
C PHE A 98 -6.09 -4.07 -8.62
N LEU A 99 -6.84 -5.17 -8.56
CA LEU A 99 -7.86 -5.37 -7.55
C LEU A 99 -7.25 -5.43 -6.14
N THR A 100 -6.14 -6.14 -5.98
CA THR A 100 -5.42 -6.20 -4.69
C THR A 100 -4.89 -4.83 -4.28
N ASP A 101 -4.30 -4.06 -5.21
CA ASP A 101 -3.81 -2.70 -4.95
C ASP A 101 -4.96 -1.75 -4.59
N ALA A 102 -6.10 -1.84 -5.31
CA ALA A 102 -7.28 -1.03 -5.04
C ALA A 102 -7.94 -1.38 -3.69
N LEU A 103 -8.04 -2.67 -3.37
CA LEU A 103 -8.55 -3.14 -2.08
C LEU A 103 -7.62 -2.74 -0.94
N ALA A 104 -6.31 -2.84 -1.12
CA ALA A 104 -5.33 -2.37 -0.14
C ALA A 104 -5.46 -0.87 0.11
N LEU A 105 -5.61 -0.06 -0.95
CA LEU A 105 -5.80 1.39 -0.83
C LEU A 105 -7.10 1.71 -0.09
N LEU A 106 -8.20 1.05 -0.44
CA LEU A 106 -9.49 1.20 0.23
C LEU A 106 -9.39 0.81 1.71
N ALA A 107 -8.73 -0.30 2.00
CA ALA A 107 -8.56 -0.80 3.35
C ALA A 107 -7.72 0.18 4.19
N VAL A 108 -6.61 0.71 3.66
CA VAL A 108 -5.82 1.76 4.34
C VAL A 108 -6.67 3.00 4.61
N LEU A 109 -7.48 3.44 3.64
CA LEU A 109 -8.41 4.57 3.79
C LEU A 109 -9.38 4.35 4.96
N VAL A 110 -10.08 3.22 4.96
CA VAL A 110 -11.07 2.88 5.98
C VAL A 110 -10.42 2.70 7.35
N THR A 111 -9.23 2.10 7.43
CA THR A 111 -8.51 1.93 8.70
C THR A 111 -8.00 3.24 9.30
N GLY A 112 -7.70 4.25 8.48
CA GLY A 112 -7.21 5.54 8.97
C GLY A 112 -8.30 6.56 9.29
N LEU A 113 -9.50 6.39 8.74
CA LEU A 113 -10.63 7.29 9.00
C LEU A 113 -10.92 7.51 10.50
N PRO A 114 -10.92 6.45 11.35
CA PRO A 114 -11.11 6.60 12.79
C PRO A 114 -10.07 7.51 13.47
N LEU A 115 -8.83 7.57 12.97
CA LEU A 115 -7.80 8.47 13.53
C LEU A 115 -8.14 9.95 13.37
N LEU A 116 -8.94 10.29 12.36
CA LEU A 116 -9.38 11.67 12.12
C LEU A 116 -10.65 12.01 12.89
N ALA A 117 -11.49 11.00 13.17
CA ALA A 117 -12.78 11.18 13.83
C ALA A 117 -12.70 11.14 15.36
N PHE A 118 -11.75 10.37 15.92
CA PHE A 118 -11.65 10.13 17.35
C PHE A 118 -10.29 10.54 17.92
N PRO A 119 -10.25 11.15 19.12
CA PRO A 119 -8.99 11.39 19.81
C PRO A 119 -8.32 10.05 20.17
N VAL A 120 -7.02 9.96 19.87
CA VAL A 120 -6.20 8.74 19.96
C VAL A 120 -6.13 8.19 21.38
N CYS A 121 -6.01 9.07 22.38
CA CYS A 121 -6.09 8.66 23.78
C CYS A 121 -7.14 9.54 24.46
N GLN A 122 -8.13 8.92 25.10
CA GLN A 122 -8.92 9.62 26.11
C GLN A 122 -8.11 9.56 27.41
N ALA A 123 -7.74 10.74 27.91
CA ALA A 123 -7.12 10.89 29.21
C ALA A 123 -8.11 10.55 30.33
#